data_AF-A0A9E5KTT7-F1
#
_entry.id   AF-A0A9E5KTT7-F1
#
_cell.length_a   1.000
_cell.length_b   1.000
_cell.length_c   1.000
_cell.angle_alpha   90.00
_cell.angle_beta   90.00
_cell.angle_gamma   90.00
#
_symmetry.space_group_name_H-M   'P 1'
#
loop_
_entity.id
_entity.type
_entity.pdbx_description
1 polymer ?
#
loop_
_entity_poly.entity_id
_entity_poly.type
_entity_poly.pdbx_seq_one_letter_code
_entity_poly.pdbx_strand_id
1 'polypeptide(L)'
;MNRPVTALGIFSGGLDSILAALLLRQQGIAVECLCFVTPFFGAERAEEAARRYDLSLTVRDISAVHLQMLKNPHYGYGRNLNPCIDCHALMFRLADELRQERGWDFLFSGEVLGQRPKSQLRPALQAVDKASGCGSRI
;
A
#
# COMPACT_ATOMS: atom_id res chain seq x y z
N MET A 1 2.69 -25.04 18.78
CA MET A 1 3.60 -23.95 18.39
C MET A 1 2.78 -22.94 17.61
N ASN A 2 2.74 -21.67 18.02
CA ASN A 2 2.00 -20.64 17.27
C ASN A 2 2.71 -20.38 15.93
N ARG A 3 1.93 -20.28 14.85
CA ARG A 3 2.46 -19.82 13.56
C ARG A 3 3.03 -18.40 13.70
N PRO A 4 4.09 -18.03 12.97
CA PRO A 4 4.58 -16.65 12.97
C PRO A 4 3.48 -15.71 12.47
N VAL A 5 3.38 -14.53 13.07
CA VAL A 5 2.48 -13.46 12.60
C VAL A 5 2.93 -13.01 11.21
N THR A 6 1.99 -12.75 10.31
CA THR A 6 2.27 -12.40 8.91
C THR A 6 1.68 -11.03 8.51
N ALA A 7 2.46 -10.21 7.79
CA ALA A 7 2.07 -8.87 7.35
C ALA A 7 2.27 -8.64 5.84
N LEU A 8 1.23 -8.21 5.14
CA LEU A 8 1.28 -7.85 3.72
C LEU A 8 1.34 -6.32 3.57
N GLY A 9 2.37 -5.80 2.91
CA GLY A 9 2.64 -4.37 2.87
C GLY A 9 2.52 -3.73 1.51
N ILE A 10 1.83 -2.59 1.41
CA ILE A 10 1.93 -1.75 0.21
C ILE A 10 3.34 -1.15 0.18
N PHE A 11 4.08 -1.48 -0.87
CA PHE A 11 5.51 -1.26 -0.95
C PHE A 11 5.89 -0.52 -2.24
N SER A 12 6.41 0.70 -2.08
CA SER A 12 6.80 1.57 -3.19
C SER A 12 8.30 1.50 -3.55
N GLY A 13 9.11 0.85 -2.71
CA GLY A 13 10.57 0.95 -2.78
C GLY A 13 11.14 2.28 -2.28
N GLY A 14 10.29 3.20 -1.77
CA GLY A 14 10.74 4.38 -1.05
C GLY A 14 11.22 4.06 0.36
N LEU A 15 12.02 4.98 0.94
CA LEU A 15 12.61 4.83 2.28
C LEU A 15 11.58 4.43 3.34
N ASP A 16 10.43 5.09 3.38
CA ASP A 16 9.41 4.86 4.40
C ASP A 16 8.84 3.43 4.32
N SER A 17 8.54 2.94 3.11
CA SER A 17 8.06 1.55 2.91
C SER A 17 9.14 0.50 3.17
N ILE A 18 10.41 0.81 2.88
CA ILE A 18 11.54 -0.07 3.21
C ILE A 18 11.71 -0.19 4.71
N LEU A 19 11.70 0.94 5.42
CA LEU A 19 11.86 0.98 6.86
C LEU A 19 10.71 0.23 7.57
N ALA A 20 9.47 0.42 7.10
CA ALA A 20 8.31 -0.30 7.64
C ALA A 20 8.47 -1.83 7.50
N ALA A 21 8.86 -2.31 6.31
CA ALA A 21 9.07 -3.74 6.08
C ALA A 21 10.20 -4.32 6.93
N LEU A 22 11.33 -3.61 7.02
CA LEU A 22 12.49 -4.04 7.80
C LEU A 22 12.22 -4.04 9.31
N LEU A 23 11.48 -3.06 9.81
CA LEU A 23 11.10 -2.97 11.22
C LEU A 23 10.21 -4.15 11.64
N LEU A 24 9.19 -4.48 10.83
CA LEU A 24 8.33 -5.63 11.09
C LEU A 24 9.13 -6.95 11.05
N ARG A 25 10.01 -7.11 10.06
CA ARG A 25 10.90 -8.28 9.99
C ARG A 25 11.81 -8.38 11.21
N GLN A 26 12.35 -7.26 11.70
CA GLN A 26 13.17 -7.21 12.92
C GLN A 26 12.38 -7.65 14.17
N GLN A 27 11.07 -7.44 14.19
CA GLN A 27 10.17 -7.90 15.25
C GLN A 27 9.77 -9.38 15.11
N GLY A 28 10.31 -10.11 14.13
CA GLY A 28 10.00 -11.52 13.90
C GLY A 28 8.70 -11.77 13.13
N ILE A 29 8.13 -10.74 12.50
CA ILE A 29 6.93 -10.85 11.67
C ILE A 29 7.37 -11.28 10.26
N ALA A 30 6.67 -12.26 9.69
CA ALA A 30 6.89 -12.64 8.30
C ALA A 30 6.27 -11.59 7.38
N VAL A 31 7.05 -11.02 6.46
CA VAL A 31 6.66 -9.88 5.63
C VAL A 31 6.64 -10.26 4.15
N GLU A 32 5.57 -9.89 3.46
CA GLU A 32 5.52 -9.84 2.01
C GLU A 32 5.19 -8.41 1.56
N CYS A 33 5.92 -7.94 0.56
CA CYS A 33 5.72 -6.63 -0.05
C CYS A 33 4.83 -6.76 -1.30
N LEU A 34 3.96 -5.79 -1.51
CA LEU A 34 3.06 -5.68 -2.65
C LEU A 34 3.28 -4.35 -3.34
N CYS A 35 3.72 -4.38 -4.59
CA CYS A 35 3.84 -3.20 -5.44
C CYS A 35 2.77 -3.21 -6.52
N PHE A 36 2.14 -2.05 -6.75
CA PHE A 36 1.15 -1.88 -7.80
C PHE A 36 1.76 -1.14 -8.98
N VAL A 37 1.40 -1.57 -10.19
CA VAL A 37 1.80 -0.95 -11.45
C VAL A 37 0.60 -0.30 -12.10
N THR A 38 0.79 0.89 -12.67
CA THR A 38 -0.19 1.61 -13.48
C THR A 38 0.51 2.24 -14.69
N PRO A 39 -0.21 2.87 -15.63
CA PRO A 39 0.43 3.64 -16.70
C PRO A 39 1.21 4.85 -16.20
N PHE A 40 1.09 5.22 -14.92
CA PHE A 40 1.72 6.40 -14.32
C PHE A 40 2.91 6.09 -13.41
N PHE A 41 3.04 4.84 -12.93
CA PHE A 41 4.16 4.40 -12.09
C PHE A 41 4.39 2.89 -12.23
N GLY A 42 5.68 2.51 -12.32
CA GLY A 42 6.15 1.14 -12.42
C GLY A 42 6.66 0.57 -11.09
N ALA A 43 7.29 -0.61 -11.17
CA ALA A 43 7.77 -1.38 -10.01
C ALA A 43 9.30 -1.35 -9.85
N GLU A 44 10.05 -0.66 -10.71
CA GLU A 44 11.52 -0.77 -10.80
C GLU A 44 12.20 -0.47 -9.46
N ARG A 45 11.75 0.58 -8.77
CA ARG A 45 12.25 0.94 -7.43
C ARG A 45 11.92 -0.10 -6.37
N ALA A 46 10.72 -0.68 -6.44
CA ALA A 46 10.31 -1.73 -5.51
C ALA A 46 11.13 -3.00 -5.74
N GLU A 47 11.35 -3.39 -6.98
CA GLU A 47 12.17 -4.54 -7.35
C GLU A 47 13.64 -4.38 -6.94
N GLU A 48 14.22 -3.19 -7.16
CA GLU A 48 15.58 -2.89 -6.71
C GLU A 48 15.70 -2.99 -5.19
N ALA A 49 14.77 -2.38 -4.46
CA ALA A 49 14.74 -2.40 -3.00
C ALA A 49 14.53 -3.82 -2.46
N ALA A 50 13.58 -4.57 -3.02
CA ALA A 50 13.29 -5.93 -2.60
C ALA A 50 14.51 -6.84 -2.78
N ARG A 51 15.23 -6.71 -3.91
CA ARG A 51 16.48 -7.43 -4.16
C ARG A 51 17.59 -7.03 -3.19
N ARG A 52 17.74 -5.73 -2.92
CA ARG A 52 18.80 -5.19 -2.03
C ARG A 52 18.63 -5.66 -0.59
N TYR A 53 17.39 -5.74 -0.11
CA TYR A 53 17.07 -6.02 1.29
C TYR A 53 16.53 -7.43 1.56
N ASP A 54 16.52 -8.28 0.53
CA ASP A 54 16.00 -9.65 0.57
C ASP A 54 14.55 -9.69 1.09
N LEU A 55 13.67 -8.94 0.42
CA LEU A 55 12.24 -8.88 0.73
C LEU A 55 11.45 -9.64 -0.35
N SER A 56 10.50 -10.46 0.07
CA SER A 56 9.52 -11.06 -0.85
C SER A 56 8.66 -9.96 -1.46
N LEU A 57 8.53 -9.94 -2.79
CA LEU A 57 7.79 -8.92 -3.52
C LEU A 57 6.81 -9.56 -4.51
N THR A 58 5.53 -9.24 -4.37
CA THR A 58 4.51 -9.43 -5.41
C THR A 58 4.30 -8.12 -6.15
N VAL A 59 4.32 -8.15 -7.49
CA VAL A 59 3.97 -7.02 -8.35
C VAL A 59 2.62 -7.28 -9.00
N ARG A 60 1.69 -6.32 -8.97
CA ARG A 60 0.39 -6.43 -9.64
C ARG A 60 0.07 -5.21 -10.50
N ASP A 61 -0.27 -5.46 -11.76
CA ASP A 61 -0.81 -4.42 -12.65
C ASP A 61 -2.28 -4.14 -12.29
N ILE A 62 -2.56 -2.87 -11.97
CA ILE A 62 -3.90 -2.37 -11.65
C ILE A 62 -4.36 -1.29 -12.65
N SER A 63 -3.70 -1.18 -13.80
CA SER A 63 -3.90 -0.12 -14.79
C SER A 63 -5.37 0.06 -15.17
N ALA A 64 -6.06 -1.04 -15.48
CA ALA A 64 -7.47 -0.99 -15.89
C ALA A 64 -8.37 -0.41 -14.80
N VAL A 65 -8.29 -0.93 -13.57
CA VAL A 65 -9.13 -0.47 -12.45
C VAL A 65 -8.73 0.93 -11.97
N HIS A 66 -7.44 1.25 -11.99
CA HIS A 66 -6.93 2.57 -11.65
C HIS A 66 -7.43 3.64 -12.65
N LEU A 67 -7.40 3.35 -13.95
CA LEU A 67 -7.94 4.26 -14.97
C LEU A 67 -9.45 4.47 -14.83
N GLN A 68 -10.22 3.44 -14.43
CA GLN A 68 -11.65 3.62 -14.18
C GLN A 68 -11.90 4.53 -12.98
N MET A 69 -11.17 4.34 -11.87
CA MET A 69 -11.24 5.24 -10.72
C MET A 69 -10.86 6.67 -11.11
N LEU A 70 -9.80 6.84 -11.90
CA LEU A 70 -9.29 8.15 -12.30
C LEU A 70 -10.31 8.97 -13.11
N LYS A 71 -11.25 8.34 -13.82
CA LYS A 71 -12.28 9.06 -14.60
C LYS A 71 -13.27 9.82 -13.72
N ASN A 72 -13.54 9.33 -12.51
CA ASN A 72 -14.49 9.95 -11.59
C ASN A 72 -14.15 9.59 -10.12
N PRO A 73 -13.07 10.17 -9.56
CA PRO A 73 -12.66 9.89 -8.18
C PRO A 73 -13.65 10.47 -7.18
N HIS A 74 -13.97 9.72 -6.13
CA HIS A 74 -14.97 10.10 -5.13
C HIS A 74 -14.53 11.31 -4.31
N TYR A 75 -13.25 11.39 -3.94
CA TYR A 75 -12.69 12.54 -3.21
C TYR A 75 -12.15 13.64 -4.13
N GLY A 76 -12.41 13.53 -5.43
CA GLY A 76 -12.02 14.50 -6.43
C GLY A 76 -10.51 14.58 -6.66
N TYR A 77 -10.11 15.62 -7.38
CA TYR A 77 -8.72 15.84 -7.77
C TYR A 77 -8.03 16.87 -6.87
N GLY A 78 -6.72 16.71 -6.75
CA GLY A 78 -5.82 17.75 -6.26
C GLY A 78 -5.22 18.51 -7.44
N ARG A 79 -4.07 19.15 -7.21
CA ARG A 79 -3.28 19.70 -8.32
C ARG A 79 -2.90 18.61 -9.32
N ASN A 80 -2.87 18.94 -10.60
CA ASN A 80 -2.45 18.07 -11.70
C ASN A 80 -3.22 16.74 -11.76
N LEU A 81 -4.55 16.78 -11.59
CA LEU A 81 -5.42 15.59 -11.63
C LEU A 81 -5.05 14.50 -10.62
N ASN A 82 -4.37 14.85 -9.53
CA ASN A 82 -3.95 13.90 -8.50
C ASN A 82 -5.17 13.33 -7.74
N PRO A 83 -5.42 12.00 -7.73
CA PRO A 83 -6.53 11.40 -6.99
C PRO A 83 -6.03 10.64 -5.74
N CYS A 84 -5.04 11.18 -5.00
CA CYS A 84 -4.31 10.41 -3.97
C CYS A 84 -5.19 9.62 -2.98
N ILE A 85 -6.28 10.19 -2.47
CA ILE A 85 -7.13 9.50 -1.49
C ILE A 85 -7.78 8.28 -2.14
N ASP A 86 -8.41 8.44 -3.31
CA ASP A 86 -9.03 7.35 -4.05
C ASP A 86 -8.02 6.30 -4.53
N CYS A 87 -6.84 6.74 -4.96
CA CYS A 87 -5.74 5.87 -5.38
C CYS A 87 -5.26 4.99 -4.20
N HIS A 88 -4.99 5.58 -3.04
CA HIS A 88 -4.57 4.84 -1.86
C HIS A 88 -5.70 3.92 -1.37
N ALA A 89 -6.94 4.40 -1.32
CA ALA A 89 -8.10 3.59 -0.96
C ALA A 89 -8.27 2.37 -1.88
N LEU A 90 -8.07 2.54 -3.20
CA LEU A 90 -8.06 1.45 -4.16
C LEU A 90 -6.94 0.44 -3.87
N MET A 91 -5.71 0.92 -3.65
CA MET A 91 -4.58 0.05 -3.36
C MET A 91 -4.77 -0.76 -2.06
N PHE A 92 -5.26 -0.12 -0.99
CA PHE A 92 -5.55 -0.81 0.26
C PHE A 92 -6.65 -1.87 0.12
N ARG A 93 -7.70 -1.58 -0.65
CA ARG A 93 -8.76 -2.57 -0.93
C ARG A 93 -8.20 -3.80 -1.63
N LEU A 94 -7.44 -3.60 -2.71
CA LEU A 94 -6.82 -4.70 -3.46
C LEU A 94 -5.79 -5.46 -2.63
N ALA A 95 -5.06 -4.76 -1.75
CA ALA A 95 -4.15 -5.38 -0.81
C ALA A 95 -4.91 -6.24 0.22
N ASP A 96 -6.05 -5.78 0.74
CA ASP A 96 -6.86 -6.56 1.68
C ASP A 96 -7.50 -7.78 1.02
N GLU A 97 -7.97 -7.67 -0.22
CA GLU A 97 -8.43 -8.82 -1.02
C GLU A 97 -7.33 -9.89 -1.10
N LEU A 98 -6.09 -9.49 -1.42
CA LEU A 98 -4.96 -10.40 -1.48
C LEU A 98 -4.56 -10.96 -0.10
N ARG A 99 -4.63 -10.12 0.94
CA ARG A 99 -4.38 -10.53 2.33
C ARG A 99 -5.34 -11.63 2.74
N GLN A 100 -6.64 -11.47 2.43
CA GLN A 100 -7.68 -12.46 2.70
C GLN A 100 -7.46 -13.75 1.90
N GLU A 101 -7.20 -13.63 0.59
CA GLU A 101 -6.91 -14.76 -0.30
C GLU A 101 -5.77 -15.65 0.24
N ARG A 102 -4.70 -15.02 0.74
CA ARG A 102 -3.49 -15.70 1.20
C ARG A 102 -3.44 -15.98 2.71
N GLY A 103 -4.46 -15.58 3.46
CA GLY A 103 -4.55 -15.84 4.92
C GLY A 103 -3.53 -15.06 5.78
N TRP A 104 -3.20 -13.84 5.37
CA TRP A 104 -2.28 -12.94 6.09
C TRP A 104 -2.98 -12.20 7.23
N ASP A 105 -2.28 -11.92 8.33
CA ASP A 105 -2.91 -11.40 9.56
C ASP A 105 -3.33 -9.93 9.43
N PHE A 106 -2.46 -9.06 8.89
CA PHE A 106 -2.74 -7.62 8.76
C PHE A 106 -2.03 -6.97 7.58
N LEU A 107 -2.46 -5.72 7.25
CA LEU A 107 -1.82 -4.88 6.24
C LEU A 107 -0.86 -3.88 6.87
N PHE A 108 0.16 -3.47 6.13
CA PHE A 108 0.96 -2.29 6.51
C PHE A 108 1.28 -1.40 5.31
N SER A 109 1.78 -0.20 5.59
CA SER A 109 2.28 0.73 4.58
C SER A 109 3.41 1.58 5.15
N GLY A 110 4.07 2.37 4.29
CA GLY A 110 5.03 3.39 4.69
C GLY A 110 4.41 4.77 4.93
N GLU A 111 3.10 4.87 5.20
CA GLU A 111 2.45 6.17 5.42
C GLU A 111 2.92 6.81 6.74
N VAL A 112 3.32 8.09 6.68
CA VAL A 112 3.78 8.83 7.87
C VAL A 112 2.82 10.00 8.15
N LEU A 113 2.22 10.01 9.33
CA LEU A 113 1.26 11.05 9.72
C LEU A 113 1.87 12.46 9.58
N GLY A 114 1.23 13.30 8.77
CA GLY A 114 1.62 14.69 8.55
C GLY A 114 2.69 14.93 7.48
N GLN A 115 3.33 13.88 6.94
CA GLN A 115 4.44 14.05 5.99
C GLN A 115 3.97 14.56 4.61
N ARG A 116 2.78 14.15 4.14
CA ARG A 116 2.16 14.65 2.88
C ARG A 116 0.89 15.45 3.16
N PRO A 117 0.79 16.72 2.69
CA PRO A 117 -0.37 17.59 2.95
C PRO A 117 -1.72 17.09 2.44
N LYS A 118 -1.74 16.19 1.45
CA LYS A 118 -2.99 15.71 0.82
C LYS A 118 -3.41 14.30 1.26
N SER A 119 -2.47 13.37 1.34
CA SER A 119 -2.76 11.95 1.58
C SER A 119 -2.51 11.49 3.02
N GLN A 120 -1.68 12.22 3.78
CA GLN A 120 -1.15 11.77 5.06
C GLN A 120 -1.52 12.65 6.25
N LEU A 121 -2.37 13.66 6.06
CA LEU A 121 -3.02 14.29 7.20
C LEU A 121 -4.01 13.31 7.84
N ARG A 122 -4.25 13.44 9.14
CA ARG A 122 -5.16 12.54 9.87
C ARG A 122 -6.54 12.37 9.19
N PRO A 123 -7.20 13.44 8.70
CA PRO A 123 -8.48 13.28 8.00
C PRO A 123 -8.35 12.51 6.67
N ALA A 124 -7.22 12.66 5.97
CA ALA A 124 -6.98 11.95 4.71
C ALA A 124 -6.73 10.46 4.95
N LEU A 125 -5.94 10.10 5.97
CA LEU A 125 -5.74 8.70 6.36
C LEU A 125 -7.06 8.04 6.77
N GLN A 126 -7.91 8.75 7.52
CA GLN A 126 -9.26 8.28 7.86
C GLN A 126 -10.17 8.14 6.63
N ALA A 127 -10.07 9.05 5.66
CA ALA A 127 -10.81 8.95 4.40
C ALA A 127 -10.38 7.73 3.58
N VAL A 128 -9.07 7.46 3.52
CA VAL A 128 -8.50 6.26 2.89
C VAL A 128 -9.02 5.00 3.58
N ASP A 129 -8.94 4.92 4.90
CA ASP A 129 -9.42 3.76 5.69
C ASP A 129 -10.92 3.48 5.46
N LYS A 130 -11.74 4.53 5.51
CA LYS A 130 -13.18 4.42 5.24
C LYS A 130 -13.48 3.95 3.81
N ALA A 131 -12.74 4.45 2.83
CA ALA A 131 -12.99 4.18 1.41
C ALA A 131 -12.34 2.89 0.88
N SER A 132 -11.30 2.40 1.56
CA SER A 132 -10.71 1.09 1.28
C SER A 132 -11.64 -0.03 1.73
N GLY A 133 -12.39 0.19 2.82
CA GLY A 133 -13.26 -0.82 3.43
C GLY A 133 -12.49 -1.83 4.29
N CYS A 134 -11.20 -1.57 4.57
CA CYS A 134 -10.35 -2.48 5.34
C CYS A 134 -10.66 -2.48 6.85
N GLY A 135 -11.28 -1.42 7.37
CA GLY A 135 -11.54 -1.24 8.81
C GLY A 135 -10.24 -1.14 9.61
N SER A 136 -10.27 -1.52 10.89
CA SER A 136 -9.12 -1.43 11.82
C SER A 136 -7.99 -2.44 11.56
N ARG A 137 -7.68 -2.74 10.30
CA ARG A 137 -6.72 -3.77 9.86
C ARG A 137 -5.54 -3.18 9.04
N ILE A 138 -5.47 -1.85 8.98
CA ILE A 138 -4.36 -1.03 8.45
C ILE A 138 -3.56 -0.48 9.63
#